data_AF-A0A661QRU7-F1
#
_entry.id   AF-A0A661QRU7-F1
#
_cell.length_a   1.000
_cell.length_b   1.000
_cell.length_c   1.000
_cell.angle_alpha   90.00
_cell.angle_beta   90.00
_cell.angle_gamma   90.00
#
_symmetry.space_group_name_H-M   'P 1'
#
loop_
_entity.id
_entity.type
_entity.pdbx_description
1 polymer ?
#
loop_
_entity_poly.entity_id
_entity_poly.type
_entity_poly.pdbx_seq_one_letter_code
_entity_poly.pdbx_strand_id
1 'polypeptide(L)' 'MKKHEIGTCPKCKSEITYGVPNGIWENEMYFPISCEKCGFKGKEWYKIKFAGITDEKGNEIIKGDINLRGEKNYV' A
#
# COMPACT_ATOMS: atom_id res chain seq x y z
N MET A 1 -20.69 16.03 -1.83
CA MET A 1 -19.77 15.04 -2.44
C MET A 1 -20.27 13.65 -2.11
N LYS A 2 -20.48 12.77 -3.11
CA LYS A 2 -20.80 11.36 -2.84
C LYS A 2 -19.53 10.71 -2.27
N LYS A 3 -19.54 10.37 -0.98
CA LYS A 3 -18.46 9.61 -0.36
C LYS A 3 -18.51 8.20 -0.96
N HIS A 4 -17.47 7.83 -1.69
CA HIS A 4 -17.26 6.44 -2.07
C HIS A 4 -16.70 5.72 -0.84
N GLU A 5 -17.23 4.55 -0.55
CA GLU A 5 -16.80 3.70 0.56
C GLU A 5 -15.72 2.76 0.04
N ILE A 6 -14.63 2.62 0.81
CA ILE A 6 -13.54 1.71 0.51
C ILE A 6 -14.10 0.29 0.41
N GLY A 7 -13.61 -0.50 -0.55
CA GLY A 7 -14.05 -1.90 -0.70
C GLY A 7 -15.42 -2.06 -1.31
N THR A 8 -16.07 -0.97 -1.78
CA THR A 8 -17.43 -1.02 -2.32
C THR A 8 -17.50 -0.61 -3.78
N CYS A 9 -18.13 -1.46 -4.60
CA CYS A 9 -18.37 -1.19 -6.01
C CYS A 9 -19.18 0.12 -6.18
N PRO A 10 -18.66 1.11 -6.94
CA PRO A 10 -19.35 2.38 -7.11
C PRO A 10 -20.66 2.26 -7.90
N LYS A 11 -20.83 1.18 -8.68
CA LYS A 11 -22.02 0.92 -9.49
C LYS A 11 -23.13 0.18 -8.74
N CYS A 12 -22.81 -0.98 -8.15
CA CYS A 12 -23.83 -1.88 -7.62
C CYS A 12 -23.76 -2.10 -6.10
N LYS A 13 -22.84 -1.41 -5.41
CA LYS A 13 -22.67 -1.45 -3.95
C LYS A 13 -22.30 -2.82 -3.37
N SER A 14 -21.95 -3.80 -4.20
CA SER A 14 -21.33 -5.04 -3.72
C SER A 14 -19.88 -4.79 -3.30
N GLU A 15 -19.30 -5.77 -2.63
CA GLU A 15 -17.86 -5.86 -2.40
C GLU A 15 -17.08 -5.89 -3.73
N ILE A 16 -15.85 -5.38 -3.70
CA ILE A 16 -14.86 -5.44 -4.79
C ILE A 16 -13.67 -6.31 -4.40
N THR A 17 -13.07 -6.94 -5.41
CA THR A 17 -11.82 -7.68 -5.31
C THR A 17 -10.65 -6.75 -5.64
N TYR A 18 -9.57 -6.86 -4.87
CA TYR A 18 -8.34 -6.10 -5.07
C TYR A 18 -7.28 -6.91 -5.80
N GLY A 19 -6.66 -6.30 -6.80
CA GLY A 19 -5.45 -6.81 -7.44
C GLY A 19 -4.17 -6.35 -6.74
N VAL A 20 -3.03 -6.87 -7.20
CA VAL A 20 -1.71 -6.38 -6.77
C VAL A 20 -1.58 -4.90 -7.13
N PRO A 21 -1.11 -4.02 -6.21
CA PRO A 21 -0.94 -2.61 -6.50
C PRO A 21 0.02 -2.43 -7.68
N ASN A 22 -0.43 -1.69 -8.69
CA ASN A 22 0.24 -1.62 -10.00
C ASN A 22 0.47 -0.18 -10.47
N GLY A 23 0.94 0.66 -9.54
CA GLY A 23 1.39 2.00 -9.88
C GLY A 23 1.53 2.88 -8.66
N ILE A 24 2.60 3.65 -8.68
CA ILE A 24 2.86 4.76 -7.77
C ILE A 24 2.90 6.00 -8.64
N TRP A 25 2.15 7.03 -8.27
CA TRP A 25 2.19 8.35 -8.87
C TRP A 25 2.38 9.36 -7.74
N GLU A 26 3.53 10.04 -7.71
CA GLU A 26 3.88 11.01 -6.66
C GLU A 26 3.71 10.39 -5.25
N ASN A 27 2.73 10.88 -4.48
CA ASN A 27 2.40 10.43 -3.13
C ASN A 27 1.12 9.58 -3.11
N GLU A 28 0.78 8.92 -4.21
CA GLU A 28 -0.40 8.08 -4.33
C GLU A 28 -0.06 6.71 -4.92
N MET A 29 -0.71 5.67 -4.42
CA MET A 29 -0.69 4.34 -5.03
C MET A 29 -2.12 3.95 -5.38
N TYR A 30 -2.28 3.07 -6.37
CA TYR A 30 -3.58 2.49 -6.64
C TYR A 30 -3.56 0.97 -6.65
N PHE A 31 -4.70 0.42 -6.28
CA PHE A 31 -5.03 -0.98 -6.45
C PHE A 31 -6.00 -1.14 -7.61
N PRO A 32 -5.73 -2.01 -8.60
CA PRO A 32 -6.75 -2.43 -9.55
C PRO A 32 -7.92 -3.07 -8.80
N ILE A 33 -9.14 -2.70 -9.13
CA ILE A 33 -10.35 -3.25 -8.51
C ILE A 33 -11.27 -3.88 -9.55
N SER A 34 -11.88 -5.01 -9.20
CA SER A 34 -12.94 -5.66 -9.99
C SER A 34 -14.17 -5.94 -9.13
N CYS A 35 -15.34 -5.87 -9.75
CA CYS A 35 -16.60 -6.27 -9.13
C CYS A 35 -17.15 -7.50 -9.85
N GLU A 36 -17.19 -8.63 -9.17
CA GLU A 36 -17.69 -9.89 -9.74
C GLU A 36 -19.20 -9.84 -10.04
N LYS A 37 -19.96 -9.00 -9.32
CA LYS A 37 -21.41 -8.90 -9.49
C LYS A 37 -21.83 -8.14 -10.76
N CYS A 38 -21.17 -7.03 -11.08
CA CYS A 38 -21.58 -6.16 -12.20
C CYS A 38 -20.51 -5.98 -13.28
N GLY A 39 -19.37 -6.67 -13.16
CA GLY A 39 -18.26 -6.62 -14.11
C GLY A 39 -17.50 -5.29 -14.13
N PHE A 40 -17.74 -4.39 -13.17
CA PHE A 40 -17.00 -3.12 -13.09
C PHE A 40 -15.51 -3.39 -12.87
N LYS A 41 -14.66 -2.64 -13.59
CA LYS A 41 -13.21 -2.63 -13.41
C LYS A 41 -12.76 -1.18 -13.24
N GLY A 42 -11.83 -0.94 -12.32
CA GLY A 42 -11.37 0.40 -12.00
C GLY A 42 -10.06 0.41 -11.22
N LYS A 43 -9.77 1.57 -10.62
CA LYS A 43 -8.61 1.78 -9.75
C LYS A 43 -9.08 2.46 -8.48
N GLU A 44 -8.64 1.98 -7.33
CA GLU A 44 -8.84 2.65 -6.04
C GLU A 44 -7.52 3.23 -5.57
N TRP A 45 -7.50 4.55 -5.31
CA TRP A 45 -6.30 5.34 -5.04
C TRP A 45 -6.17 5.66 -3.56
N TYR A 46 -4.94 5.59 -3.05
CA TYR A 46 -4.57 5.81 -1.66
C TYR A 46 -3.40 6.79 -1.60
N LYS A 47 -3.47 7.73 -0.66
CA LYS A 47 -2.34 8.61 -0.35
C LYS A 47 -1.30 7.85 0.46
N ILE A 48 -0.06 7.88 -0.01
CA ILE A 48 1.10 7.28 0.64
C ILE A 48 1.77 8.35 1.50
N LYS A 49 2.21 7.94 2.69
CA LYS A 49 3.09 8.72 3.54
C LYS A 49 4.21 7.81 4.04
N PHE A 50 5.45 8.29 4.00
CA PHE A 50 6.56 7.57 4.63
C PHE A 50 6.29 7.41 6.13
N ALA A 51 6.33 6.16 6.60
CA ALA A 51 6.01 5.80 7.98
C ALA A 51 7.25 5.49 8.83
N GLY A 52 8.37 5.12 8.21
CA GLY A 52 9.58 4.66 8.91
C GLY A 52 10.26 3.51 8.16
N ILE A 53 11.36 3.01 8.72
CA ILE A 53 12.05 1.80 8.26
C ILE A 53 11.97 0.78 9.40
N THR A 54 11.66 -0.48 9.10
CA THR A 54 11.65 -1.56 10.10
C THR A 54 12.56 -2.70 9.65
N ASP A 55 13.09 -3.47 10.60
CA ASP A 55 13.78 -4.73 10.33
C ASP A 55 12.79 -5.88 10.05
N GLU A 56 13.28 -7.08 9.73
CA GLU A 56 12.45 -8.26 9.45
C GLU A 56 11.62 -8.73 10.66
N LYS A 57 11.95 -8.28 11.87
CA LYS A 57 11.21 -8.57 13.11
C LYS A 57 10.20 -7.47 13.44
N GLY A 58 10.13 -6.41 12.63
CA GLY A 58 9.23 -5.28 12.82
C GLY A 58 9.75 -4.21 13.78
N ASN A 59 11.02 -4.24 14.17
CA ASN A 59 11.61 -3.19 15.00
C ASN A 59 11.88 -1.96 14.15
N GLU A 60 11.45 -0.78 14.60
CA GLU A 60 11.73 0.48 13.93
C GLU A 60 13.23 0.80 13.99
N ILE A 61 13.79 1.18 12.84
CA ILE A 61 15.18 1.60 12.69
C ILE A 61 15.22 3.12 12.70
N ILE A 62 15.75 3.70 13.77
CA ILE A 62 15.94 5.13 13.89
C ILE A 62 17.37 5.53 13.50
N LYS A 63 17.54 6.82 13.15
CA LYS A 63 18.84 7.39 12.80
C LYS A 63 19.77 7.34 14.02
N GLY A 64 20.60 6.30 14.09
CA GLY A 64 21.48 5.98 15.22
C GLY A 64 21.69 4.47 15.40
N ASP A 65 20.71 3.66 14.99
CA ASP A 65 20.78 2.18 15.10
C ASP A 65 21.69 1.56 14.04
N ILE A 66 21.86 2.25 12.92
CA ILE A 66 22.74 1.82 11.84
C ILE A 66 24.17 2.26 12.18
N ASN A 67 24.92 1.40 12.86
CA ASN A 67 26.37 1.46 12.83
C ASN A 67 26.80 1.25 11.37
N LEU A 68 27.03 2.32 10.63
CA LEU A 68 27.57 2.32 9.25
C LEU A 68 29.02 1.82 9.17
N ARG A 69 29.49 1.01 10.13
CA ARG A 69 30.77 0.32 10.02
C ARG A 69 30.54 -0.93 9.21
N GLY A 70 30.79 -0.82 7.91
CA GLY A 70 31.07 -1.95 7.04
C GLY A 70 32.35 -2.70 7.43
N GLU A 71 32.48 -3.11 8.68
CA GLU A 71 33.58 -3.95 9.15
C GLU A 71 33.01 -5.20 9.82
N LYS A 72 33.07 -6.28 9.05
CA LYS A 72 32.88 -7.66 9.49
C LYS A 72 33.85 -7.92 10.65
N ASN A 73 33.33 -8.11 11.85
CA ASN A 73 34.08 -8.82 12.88
C ASN A 73 33.73 -10.30 12.74
N TYR A 74 34.59 -11.04 12.02
CA TYR A 74 34.68 -12.49 12.20
C TYR A 74 35.34 -12.76 13.56
N VAL A 75 34.82 -13.79 14.22
CA VAL A 75 35.24 -14.35 15.52
C VAL A 75 36.74 -14.56 15.59
#